data_AF-A0A6A5AFG0-F1
#
_entry.id   AF-A0A6A5AFG0-F1
#
_cell.length_a   1.000
_cell.length_b   1.000
_cell.length_c   1.000
_cell.angle_alpha   90.00
_cell.angle_beta   90.00
_cell.angle_gamma   90.00
#
_symmetry.space_group_name_H-M   'P 1'
#
loop_
_entity.id
_entity.type
_entity.pdbx_description
1 polymer ?
#
loop_
_entity_poly.entity_id
_entity_poly.type
_entity_poly.pdbx_seq_one_letter_code
_entity_poly.pdbx_strand_id
1 'polypeptide(L)'
;AIKYIQQSNAIYGPCKATNGAALALITRTSGLSALRPADIDRIVQECMQDVFSAISTTAVEFNLARGDYHAATNITGFLKVAQAMFRQGAV
;
A
#
# COMPACT_ATOMS: atom_id res chain seq x y z
N ALA A 1 0.33 -9.85 19.59
CA ALA A 1 -0.81 -9.09 19.02
C ALA A 1 -1.16 -9.54 17.61
N ILE A 2 -0.31 -9.34 16.58
CA ILE A 2 -0.63 -9.68 15.17
C ILE A 2 -1.09 -11.14 15.00
N LYS A 3 -0.30 -12.10 15.49
CA LYS A 3 -0.64 -13.54 15.43
C LYS A 3 -2.00 -13.86 16.06
N TYR A 4 -2.33 -13.19 17.17
CA TYR A 4 -3.63 -13.38 17.85
C TYR A 4 -4.78 -12.84 17.01
N ILE A 5 -4.61 -11.67 16.36
CA ILE A 5 -5.60 -11.10 15.44
C ILE A 5 -5.79 -12.00 14.23
N GLN A 6 -4.71 -12.50 13.63
CA GLN A 6 -4.75 -13.42 12.48
C GLN A 6 -5.40 -14.78 12.80
N GLN A 7 -5.31 -15.24 14.05
CA GLN A 7 -5.98 -16.47 14.52
C GLN A 7 -7.46 -16.25 14.86
N SER A 8 -7.89 -15.00 14.98
CA SER A 8 -9.29 -14.64 15.14
C SER A 8 -9.95 -14.40 13.77
N ASN A 9 -11.27 -14.30 13.72
CA ASN A 9 -11.99 -13.92 12.49
C ASN A 9 -11.84 -12.42 12.13
N ALA A 10 -10.88 -11.71 12.72
CA ALA A 10 -10.62 -10.31 12.44
C ALA A 10 -9.58 -10.13 11.34
N ILE A 11 -9.78 -9.12 10.49
CA ILE A 11 -8.81 -8.75 9.46
C ILE A 11 -7.75 -7.84 10.07
N TYR A 12 -6.48 -8.19 9.87
CA TYR A 12 -5.36 -7.34 10.26
C TYR A 12 -4.97 -6.40 9.12
N GLY A 13 -5.19 -5.10 9.31
CA GLY A 13 -4.74 -4.03 8.41
C GLY A 13 -3.30 -3.58 8.75
N PRO A 14 -2.29 -3.87 7.92
CA PRO A 14 -0.91 -3.48 8.22
C PRO A 14 -0.71 -1.97 8.07
N CYS A 15 -0.08 -1.35 9.06
CA CYS A 15 0.17 0.10 9.12
C CYS A 15 0.89 0.66 7.87
N LYS A 16 1.82 -0.11 7.29
CA LYS A 16 2.52 0.24 6.03
C LYS A 16 1.56 0.52 4.86
N ALA A 17 0.41 -0.13 4.84
CA ALA A 17 -0.63 0.08 3.82
C ALA A 17 -1.63 1.15 4.27
N THR A 18 -2.12 1.08 5.51
CA THR A 18 -3.23 1.94 5.98
C THR A 18 -2.85 3.42 6.10
N ASN A 19 -1.57 3.73 6.26
CA ASN A 19 -1.10 5.11 6.48
C ASN A 19 -0.45 5.74 5.23
N GLY A 20 -0.50 5.06 4.08
CA GLY A 20 0.20 5.48 2.85
C GLY A 20 -0.30 6.79 2.23
N ALA A 21 -1.55 7.18 2.51
CA ALA A 21 -2.19 8.34 1.90
C ALA A 21 -1.52 9.69 2.24
N ALA A 22 -0.92 9.83 3.42
CA ALA A 22 -0.26 11.08 3.81
C ALA A 22 0.92 11.41 2.89
N LEU A 23 1.72 10.40 2.53
CA LEU A 23 2.84 10.58 1.60
C LEU A 23 2.35 10.83 0.16
N ALA A 24 1.25 10.19 -0.24
CA ALA A 24 0.62 10.44 -1.53
C ALA A 24 0.13 11.88 -1.64
N LEU A 25 -0.46 12.44 -0.58
CA LEU A 25 -0.87 13.84 -0.58
C LEU A 25 0.33 14.77 -0.78
N ILE A 26 1.45 14.56 -0.07
CA ILE A 26 2.67 15.38 -0.21
C ILE A 26 3.24 15.29 -1.63
N THR A 27 3.39 14.08 -2.16
CA THR A 27 4.00 13.85 -3.47
C THR A 27 3.14 14.35 -4.63
N ARG A 28 1.82 14.21 -4.55
CA ARG A 28 0.87 14.63 -5.60
C ARG A 28 0.54 16.12 -5.57
N THR A 29 0.84 16.81 -4.47
CA THR A 29 0.61 18.26 -4.32
C THR A 29 1.87 19.10 -4.48
N SER A 30 3.02 18.46 -4.65
CA SER A 30 4.29 19.15 -4.84
C SER A 30 4.22 20.10 -6.05
N GLY A 31 4.35 21.40 -5.79
CA GLY A 31 4.28 22.44 -6.82
C GLY A 31 2.88 23.00 -7.11
N LEU A 32 1.83 22.53 -6.42
CA LEU A 32 0.48 23.08 -6.53
C LEU A 32 0.20 24.12 -5.44
N SER A 33 -0.34 25.28 -5.82
CA SER A 33 -0.86 26.27 -4.88
C SER A 33 -2.26 25.86 -4.45
N ALA A 34 -2.41 25.44 -3.19
CA ALA A 34 -3.66 25.13 -2.47
C ALA A 34 -4.67 24.22 -3.21
N LEU A 35 -4.83 22.99 -2.73
CA LEU A 35 -5.90 22.10 -3.20
C LEU A 35 -7.25 22.43 -2.54
N ARG A 36 -8.34 22.21 -3.27
CA ARG A 36 -9.68 22.19 -2.67
C ARG A 36 -9.83 20.92 -1.84
N PRO A 37 -10.64 20.92 -0.76
CA PRO A 37 -10.87 19.72 0.05
C PRO A 37 -11.32 18.49 -0.74
N ALA A 38 -12.15 18.68 -1.77
CA ALA A 38 -12.59 17.59 -2.65
C ALA A 38 -11.44 16.95 -3.46
N ASP A 39 -10.45 17.75 -3.86
CA ASP A 39 -9.28 17.24 -4.58
C ASP A 39 -8.37 16.44 -3.64
N ILE A 40 -8.26 16.87 -2.38
CA ILE A 40 -7.52 16.15 -1.32
C ILE A 40 -8.17 14.78 -1.07
N ASP A 41 -9.49 14.75 -0.85
CA ASP A 41 -10.23 13.51 -0.61
C ASP A 41 -10.10 12.55 -1.79
N ARG A 42 -10.23 13.05 -3.03
CA ARG A 42 -10.04 12.25 -4.23
C ARG A 42 -8.64 11.61 -4.29
N ILE A 43 -7.57 12.39 -4.02
CA ILE A 43 -6.19 11.86 -4.01
C ILE A 43 -6.02 10.78 -2.95
N VAL A 44 -6.57 10.99 -1.75
CA VAL A 44 -6.51 10.03 -0.65
C VAL A 44 -7.23 8.74 -1.04
N GLN A 45 -8.45 8.84 -1.57
CA GLN A 45 -9.24 7.67 -1.98
C GLN A 45 -8.58 6.89 -3.11
N GLU A 46 -8.13 7.57 -4.18
CA GLU A 46 -7.41 6.94 -5.29
C GLU A 46 -6.17 6.21 -4.79
N CYS A 47 -5.34 6.86 -3.95
CA CYS A 47 -4.15 6.22 -3.41
C CYS A 47 -4.49 4.97 -2.57
N MET A 48 -5.51 5.04 -1.72
CA MET A 48 -5.86 3.90 -0.86
C MET A 48 -6.46 2.74 -1.65
N GLN A 49 -7.21 3.03 -2.72
CA GLN A 49 -7.70 2.02 -3.66
C GLN A 49 -6.56 1.36 -4.43
N ASP A 50 -5.59 2.13 -4.92
CA ASP A 50 -4.40 1.61 -5.60
C ASP A 50 -3.57 0.71 -4.69
N VAL A 51 -3.36 1.14 -3.43
CA VAL A 51 -2.65 0.33 -2.43
C VAL A 51 -3.39 -0.96 -2.16
N PHE A 52 -4.71 -0.91 -1.93
CA PHE A 52 -5.51 -2.09 -1.65
C PHE A 52 -5.55 -3.06 -2.84
N SER A 53 -5.66 -2.53 -4.06
CA SER A 53 -5.61 -3.32 -5.29
C SER A 53 -4.28 -4.04 -5.43
N ALA A 54 -3.15 -3.33 -5.29
CA ALA A 54 -1.81 -3.91 -5.44
C ALA A 54 -1.51 -5.01 -4.41
N ILE A 55 -1.88 -4.81 -3.14
CA ILE A 55 -1.71 -5.85 -2.12
C ILE A 55 -2.64 -7.02 -2.34
N SER A 56 -3.87 -6.80 -2.83
CA SER A 56 -4.83 -7.87 -3.11
C SER A 56 -4.37 -8.74 -4.29
N THR A 57 -3.87 -8.11 -5.35
CA THR A 57 -3.27 -8.82 -6.49
C THR A 57 -2.07 -9.65 -6.04
N THR A 58 -1.15 -9.07 -5.25
CA THR A 58 0.01 -9.80 -4.72
C THR A 58 -0.40 -10.98 -3.84
N ALA A 59 -1.45 -10.83 -3.02
CA ALA A 59 -1.96 -11.92 -2.19
C ALA A 59 -2.45 -13.10 -3.04
N VAL A 60 -3.10 -12.83 -4.17
CA VAL A 60 -3.53 -13.85 -5.13
C VAL A 60 -2.33 -14.47 -5.85
N GLU A 61 -1.42 -13.66 -6.40
CA GLU A 61 -0.25 -14.13 -7.16
C GLU A 61 0.65 -15.07 -6.35
N PHE A 62 0.83 -14.79 -5.06
CA PHE A 62 1.67 -15.59 -4.16
C PHE A 62 0.89 -16.66 -3.40
N ASN A 63 -0.37 -16.92 -3.74
CA ASN A 63 -1.23 -17.92 -3.09
C ASN A 63 -1.26 -17.77 -1.56
N LEU A 64 -1.33 -16.53 -1.07
CA LEU A 64 -1.39 -16.26 0.36
C LEU A 64 -2.74 -16.69 0.93
N ALA A 65 -2.76 -17.00 2.23
CA ALA A 65 -4.01 -17.27 2.93
C ALA A 65 -4.95 -16.07 2.80
N ARG A 66 -6.25 -16.34 2.61
CA ARG A 66 -7.27 -15.29 2.47
C ARG A 66 -7.20 -14.32 3.66
N GLY A 67 -7.01 -13.04 3.37
CA GLY A 67 -6.92 -12.00 4.40
C GLY A 67 -5.52 -11.80 5.00
N ASP A 68 -4.49 -12.50 4.51
CA ASP A 68 -3.09 -12.25 4.91
C ASP A 68 -2.51 -11.02 4.18
N TYR A 69 -3.12 -9.86 4.44
CA TYR A 69 -2.67 -8.58 3.93
C TYR A 69 -1.32 -8.15 4.52
N HIS A 70 -0.92 -8.71 5.66
CA HIS A 70 0.37 -8.42 6.27
C HIS A 70 1.52 -8.91 5.38
N ALA A 71 1.50 -10.18 4.99
CA ALA A 71 2.48 -10.75 4.07
C ALA A 71 2.39 -10.06 2.70
N ALA A 72 1.18 -9.89 2.17
CA ALA A 72 0.97 -9.26 0.87
C ALA A 72 1.57 -7.84 0.78
N THR A 73 1.37 -7.02 1.82
CA THR A 73 1.90 -5.65 1.87
C THR A 73 3.43 -5.62 1.83
N ASN A 74 4.09 -6.53 2.55
CA ASN A 74 5.54 -6.60 2.56
C ASN A 74 6.09 -7.05 1.20
N ILE A 75 5.47 -8.07 0.58
CA ILE A 75 5.88 -8.57 -0.74
C ILE A 75 5.69 -7.47 -1.79
N THR A 76 4.53 -6.82 -1.81
CA THR A 76 4.21 -5.73 -2.76
C THR A 76 5.26 -4.61 -2.69
N GLY A 77 5.54 -4.13 -1.48
CA GLY A 77 6.50 -3.04 -1.26
C GLY A 77 7.92 -3.45 -1.64
N PHE A 78 8.33 -4.66 -1.26
CA PHE A 78 9.65 -5.19 -1.59
C PHE A 78 9.85 -5.33 -3.10
N LEU A 79 8.90 -5.98 -3.81
CA LEU A 79 9.00 -6.19 -5.26
C LEU A 79 9.08 -4.86 -6.01
N LYS A 80 8.31 -3.85 -5.60
CA LYS A 80 8.35 -2.52 -6.24
C LYS A 80 9.76 -1.90 -6.17
N VAL A 81 10.42 -2.00 -5.03
CA VAL A 81 11.79 -1.49 -4.84
C VAL A 81 12.81 -2.38 -5.57
N ALA A 82 12.72 -3.70 -5.40
CA ALA A 82 13.64 -4.66 -6.01
C ALA A 82 13.64 -4.56 -7.55
N GLN A 83 12.45 -4.41 -8.16
CA GLN A 83 12.32 -4.20 -9.60
C GLN A 83 12.88 -2.85 -10.06
N ALA A 84 12.77 -1.79 -9.25
CA ALA A 84 13.40 -0.52 -9.55
C ALA A 84 14.94 -0.62 -9.47
N MET A 85 15.47 -1.24 -8.42
CA MET A 85 16.91 -1.48 -8.25
C MET A 85 17.46 -2.34 -9.39
N PHE A 86 16.78 -3.43 -9.74
CA PHE A 86 17.19 -4.29 -10.85
C PHE A 86 17.28 -3.55 -12.19
N ARG A 87 16.33 -2.64 -12.47
CA ARG A 87 16.35 -1.81 -13.68
C ARG A 87 17.44 -0.73 -13.68
N GLN A 88 17.84 -0.24 -12.51
CA GLN A 88 18.90 0.78 -12.39
C GLN A 88 20.31 0.18 -12.44
N GLY A 89 20.45 -1.13 -12.21
CA GLY A 89 21.75 -1.80 -12.17
C GLY A 89 22.50 -1.57 -10.86
N ALA A 90 23.79 -1.91 -10.84
CA ALA A 90 24.66 -1.65 -9.71
C ALA A 90 25.15 -0.18 -9.76
N VAL A 91 24.53 0.67 -8.94
CA VAL A 91 24.83 2.11 -8.79
C VAL A 91 25.57 2.41 -7.50
#